data_AF-A0A3Q7S216-F1
#
_entry.id   AF-A0A3Q7S216-F1
#
_cell.length_a   1.000
_cell.length_b   1.000
_cell.length_c   1.000
_cell.angle_alpha   90.00
_cell.angle_beta   90.00
_cell.angle_gamma   90.00
#
_symmetry.space_group_name_H-M   'P 1'
#
loop_
_entity.id
_entity.type
_entity.pdbx_description
1 polymer ?
#
loop_
_entity_poly.entity_id
_entity_poly.type
_entity_poly.pdbx_seq_one_letter_code
_entity_poly.pdbx_strand_id
1 'polypeptide(L)'
;MQKKGKFDYILLETTGLADPGAVASMFWVDAELGVDIYLDGIITVVDSKYGLKHLEEEKPDGLINEASRQVALADIIIINKTDLVSEEDLSKLRTAIRSINGLGKILETQRSRVHLANVLDLHAFDSLSGVSLQKKLQHVPTTQPHLDQSIITVTFEVQGNAKEESLNVFIQNLLWERNVRNKDDNYMEVIRLKGLVSIKDKPKQVIVQGVHELYDLEETPLSWNNDTERTNRLVLIGRNLDKEILRQLFIATVMETEKRWTTHFKEDQVCP
;
A
#
# COMPACT_ATOMS: atom_id res chain seq x y z
N MET A 1 36.55 15.41 17.84
CA MET A 1 35.18 15.72 17.39
C MET A 1 34.27 15.78 18.60
N GLN A 2 33.81 16.96 19.00
CA GLN A 2 32.73 17.07 20.00
C GLN A 2 31.48 16.44 19.37
N LYS A 3 30.91 15.41 20.01
CA LYS A 3 29.59 14.89 19.62
C LYS A 3 28.59 16.03 19.85
N LYS A 4 28.14 16.68 18.77
CA LYS A 4 26.85 17.40 18.77
C LYS A 4 25.79 16.37 19.18
N GLY A 5 24.81 16.78 20.00
CA GLY A 5 23.88 15.89 20.70
C GLY A 5 23.12 14.87 19.84
N LYS A 6 22.30 14.03 20.49
CA LYS A 6 21.42 13.09 19.79
C LYS A 6 20.48 13.88 18.87
N PHE A 7 20.33 13.44 17.63
CA PHE A 7 19.34 13.97 16.69
C PHE A 7 18.03 13.21 16.88
N ASP A 8 16.90 13.91 16.77
CA ASP A 8 15.57 13.30 16.91
C ASP A 8 15.03 12.76 15.58
N TYR A 9 15.44 13.35 14.45
CA TYR A 9 15.05 12.93 13.10
C TYR A 9 16.23 12.98 12.13
N ILE A 10 16.26 12.02 11.20
CA ILE A 10 17.15 12.02 10.05
C ILE A 10 16.29 12.26 8.80
N LEU A 11 16.59 13.33 8.07
CA LEU A 11 16.01 13.55 6.75
C LEU A 11 17.00 13.13 5.68
N LEU A 12 16.63 12.14 4.88
CA LEU A 12 17.44 11.66 3.77
C LEU A 12 16.89 12.20 2.45
N GLU A 13 17.66 13.04 1.78
CA GLU A 13 17.38 13.47 0.42
C GLU A 13 17.96 12.43 -0.56
N THR A 14 17.08 11.77 -1.31
CA THR A 14 17.49 10.89 -2.40
C THR A 14 17.71 11.70 -3.68
N THR A 15 18.66 11.30 -4.52
CA THR A 15 18.85 11.95 -5.83
C THR A 15 17.59 11.80 -6.68
N GLY A 16 17.39 12.67 -7.67
CA GLY A 16 16.14 12.69 -8.47
C GLY A 16 15.81 11.38 -9.20
N LEU A 17 16.79 10.51 -9.42
CA LEU A 17 16.62 9.19 -10.05
C LEU A 17 16.69 8.02 -9.07
N ALA A 18 17.01 8.27 -7.81
CA ALA A 18 17.13 7.21 -6.82
C ALA A 18 15.77 6.57 -6.53
N ASP A 19 15.82 5.27 -6.24
CA ASP A 19 14.66 4.48 -5.84
C ASP A 19 14.50 4.54 -4.31
N PRO A 20 13.46 5.22 -3.79
CA PRO A 20 13.25 5.30 -2.34
C PRO A 20 12.90 3.93 -1.72
N GLY A 21 12.45 2.95 -2.50
CA GLY A 21 12.14 1.61 -2.01
C GLY A 21 13.39 0.84 -1.56
N ALA A 22 14.50 0.97 -2.30
CA ALA A 22 15.78 0.36 -1.94
C ALA A 22 16.38 0.97 -0.66
N VAL A 23 16.09 2.23 -0.38
CA VAL A 23 16.48 2.88 0.88
C VAL A 23 15.58 2.40 2.02
N ALA A 24 14.26 2.41 1.79
CA ALA A 24 13.28 1.98 2.78
C ALA A 24 13.52 0.55 3.24
N SER A 25 13.91 -0.35 2.33
CA SER A 25 14.15 -1.75 2.65
C SER A 25 15.33 -1.95 3.61
N MET A 26 16.39 -1.15 3.52
CA MET A 26 17.53 -1.22 4.46
C MET A 26 17.10 -0.94 5.90
N PHE A 27 16.31 0.13 6.11
CA PHE A 27 15.83 0.50 7.43
C PHE A 27 14.77 -0.47 7.98
N TRP A 28 14.07 -1.19 7.10
CA TRP A 28 13.12 -2.23 7.51
C TRP A 28 13.83 -3.42 8.15
N VAL A 29 14.88 -3.93 7.50
CA VAL A 29 15.68 -5.05 8.02
C VAL A 29 16.38 -4.66 9.33
N ASP A 30 16.90 -3.44 9.40
CA ASP A 30 17.65 -2.98 10.57
C ASP A 30 16.75 -2.72 11.80
N ALA A 31 15.46 -2.42 11.61
CA ALA A 31 14.52 -2.28 12.73
C ALA A 31 14.37 -3.58 13.54
N GLU A 32 14.35 -4.74 12.86
CA GLU A 32 14.35 -6.06 13.53
C GLU A 32 15.64 -6.35 14.30
N LEU A 33 16.75 -5.67 13.94
CA LEU A 33 18.05 -5.81 14.59
C LEU A 33 18.20 -4.93 15.85
N GLY A 34 17.16 -4.19 16.24
CA GLY A 34 17.13 -3.41 17.49
C GLY A 34 17.92 -2.10 17.42
N VAL A 35 17.98 -1.49 16.24
CA VAL A 35 18.64 -0.19 16.01
C VAL A 35 17.72 0.95 16.44
N ASP A 36 18.27 2.02 17.05
CA ASP A 36 17.54 3.23 17.49
C ASP A 36 16.94 4.06 16.31
N ILE A 37 16.93 3.56 15.08
CA ILE A 37 16.50 4.26 13.87
C ILE A 37 15.46 3.40 13.15
N TYR A 38 14.31 4.00 12.86
CA TYR A 38 13.24 3.40 12.07
C TYR A 38 12.80 4.35 10.94
N LEU A 39 12.12 3.79 9.93
CA LEU A 39 11.58 4.56 8.83
C LEU A 39 10.25 5.20 9.20
N ASP A 40 10.20 6.52 9.32
CA ASP A 40 8.97 7.26 9.64
C ASP A 40 7.98 7.33 8.47
N GLY A 41 8.47 7.64 7.27
CA GLY A 41 7.64 7.78 6.08
C GLY A 41 8.42 8.23 4.84
N ILE A 42 7.82 8.02 3.66
CA ILE A 42 8.39 8.48 2.39
C ILE A 42 7.65 9.73 1.93
N ILE A 43 8.39 10.81 1.66
CA ILE A 43 7.83 12.09 1.19
C ILE A 43 8.30 12.32 -0.24
N THR A 44 7.36 12.60 -1.15
CA THR A 44 7.66 12.95 -2.54
C THR A 44 7.19 14.35 -2.85
N VAL A 45 8.08 15.17 -3.41
CA VAL A 45 7.74 16.52 -3.86
C VAL A 45 7.57 16.50 -5.37
N VAL A 46 6.39 16.92 -5.83
CA VAL A 46 6.03 17.00 -7.25
C VAL A 46 5.95 18.47 -7.66
N ASP A 47 6.63 18.84 -8.74
CA ASP A 47 6.52 20.16 -9.35
C ASP A 47 5.17 20.26 -10.08
N SER A 48 4.31 21.23 -9.74
CA SER A 48 2.99 21.38 -10.37
C SER A 48 3.05 21.65 -11.88
N LYS A 49 4.10 22.34 -12.34
CA LYS A 49 4.25 22.80 -13.73
C LYS A 49 4.76 21.70 -14.66
N TYR A 50 5.65 20.85 -14.16
CA TYR A 50 6.29 19.80 -14.96
C TYR A 50 5.94 18.38 -14.53
N GLY A 51 5.26 18.22 -13.38
CA GLY A 51 4.96 16.93 -12.78
C GLY A 51 4.18 16.01 -13.71
N LEU A 52 3.14 16.53 -14.37
CA LEU A 52 2.33 15.74 -15.29
C LEU A 52 3.18 15.19 -16.44
N LYS A 53 4.02 16.05 -17.04
CA LYS A 53 4.96 15.64 -18.10
C LYS A 53 5.93 14.55 -17.63
N HIS A 54 6.45 14.64 -16.40
CA HIS A 54 7.36 13.62 -15.88
C HIS A 54 6.64 12.29 -15.58
N LEU A 55 5.38 12.33 -15.15
CA LEU A 55 4.57 11.13 -14.91
C LEU A 55 4.16 10.43 -16.21
N GLU A 56 3.95 11.20 -17.29
CA GLU A 56 3.59 10.70 -18.62
C GLU A 56 4.81 10.32 -19.48
N GLU A 57 6.04 10.52 -18.99
CA GLU A 57 7.24 10.17 -19.74
C GLU A 57 7.37 8.65 -19.86
N GLU A 58 7.17 8.13 -21.08
CA GLU A 58 7.42 6.73 -21.40
C GLU A 58 8.93 6.43 -21.41
N LYS A 59 9.32 5.37 -20.71
CA LYS A 59 10.70 4.90 -20.70
C LYS A 59 10.90 3.77 -21.72
N PRO A 60 12.07 3.72 -22.38
CA PRO A 60 12.41 2.63 -23.27
C PRO A 60 12.43 1.29 -22.54
N ASP A 61 12.31 0.21 -23.30
CA ASP A 61 12.43 -1.18 -22.84
C ASP A 61 11.44 -1.58 -21.73
N GLY A 62 10.35 -0.83 -21.60
CA GLY A 62 9.34 -1.06 -20.57
C GLY A 62 9.89 -0.84 -19.15
N LEU A 63 10.91 0.00 -18.97
CA LEU A 63 11.35 0.38 -17.62
C LEU A 63 10.26 1.18 -16.90
N ILE A 64 10.21 1.03 -15.58
CA ILE A 64 9.31 1.83 -14.75
C ILE A 64 9.82 3.27 -14.70
N ASN A 65 8.94 4.22 -15.03
CA ASN A 65 9.18 5.65 -14.88
C ASN A 65 9.50 6.02 -13.42
N GLU A 66 10.63 6.71 -13.20
CA GLU A 66 11.12 7.04 -11.85
C GLU A 66 10.13 7.93 -11.07
N ALA A 67 9.54 8.93 -11.72
CA ALA A 67 8.59 9.84 -11.09
C ALA A 67 7.33 9.09 -10.64
N SER A 68 6.83 8.17 -11.47
CA SER A 68 5.68 7.32 -11.13
C SER A 68 5.99 6.40 -9.96
N ARG A 69 7.18 5.78 -9.93
CA ARG A 69 7.64 4.95 -8.80
C ARG A 69 7.78 5.75 -7.50
N GLN A 70 8.36 6.95 -7.56
CA GLN A 70 8.48 7.82 -6.39
C GLN A 70 7.11 8.19 -5.84
N VAL A 71 6.16 8.58 -6.71
CA VAL A 71 4.78 8.86 -6.31
C VAL A 71 4.10 7.61 -5.73
N ALA A 72 4.32 6.43 -6.29
CA ALA A 72 3.75 5.16 -5.82
C ALA A 72 4.20 4.79 -4.39
N LEU A 73 5.44 5.11 -4.02
CA LEU A 73 6.02 4.78 -2.72
C LEU A 73 5.68 5.79 -1.62
N ALA A 74 5.28 7.00 -2.00
CA ALA A 74 5.05 8.11 -1.09
C ALA A 74 3.92 7.86 -0.08
N ASP A 75 4.17 8.19 1.19
CA ASP A 75 3.14 8.34 2.21
C ASP A 75 2.55 9.77 2.19
N ILE A 76 3.40 10.75 1.89
CA ILE A 76 3.02 12.17 1.69
C ILE A 76 3.50 12.63 0.31
N ILE A 77 2.61 13.25 -0.44
CA ILE A 77 2.90 13.81 -1.76
C ILE A 77 2.68 15.31 -1.68
N ILE A 78 3.73 16.09 -1.86
CA ILE A 78 3.69 17.55 -1.85
C ILE A 78 3.65 18.05 -3.28
N ILE A 79 2.50 18.57 -3.74
CA ILE A 79 2.43 19.28 -5.02
C ILE A 79 2.86 20.72 -4.77
N ASN A 80 4.04 21.08 -5.26
CA ASN A 80 4.66 22.39 -5.05
C ASN A 80 4.49 23.30 -6.28
N LYS A 81 4.65 24.61 -6.07
CA LYS A 81 4.55 25.67 -7.10
C LYS A 81 3.14 25.82 -7.67
N THR A 82 2.11 25.56 -6.86
CA THR A 82 0.72 25.64 -7.30
C THR A 82 0.33 27.03 -7.81
N ASP A 83 1.07 28.08 -7.43
CA ASP A 83 0.95 29.44 -7.95
C ASP A 83 1.33 29.61 -9.43
N LEU A 84 2.01 28.63 -10.03
CA LEU A 84 2.52 28.73 -11.41
C LEU A 84 1.64 28.04 -12.46
N VAL A 85 0.52 27.42 -12.06
CA VAL A 85 -0.36 26.65 -12.94
C VAL A 85 -1.83 27.03 -12.72
N SER A 86 -2.68 26.71 -13.69
CA SER A 86 -4.13 26.88 -13.55
C SER A 86 -4.72 25.80 -12.61
N GLU A 87 -5.90 26.06 -12.03
CA GLU A 87 -6.62 25.04 -11.25
C GLU A 87 -7.00 23.83 -12.12
N GLU A 88 -7.21 24.03 -13.42
CA GLU A 88 -7.49 22.93 -14.35
C GLU A 88 -6.27 22.00 -14.47
N ASP A 89 -5.08 22.56 -14.67
CA ASP A 89 -3.84 21.77 -14.78
C ASP A 89 -3.48 21.12 -13.43
N LEU A 90 -3.69 21.83 -12.32
CA LEU A 90 -3.51 21.29 -10.98
C LEU A 90 -4.46 20.11 -10.72
N SER A 91 -5.72 20.21 -11.15
CA SER A 91 -6.70 19.14 -11.04
C SER A 91 -6.33 17.91 -11.89
N LYS A 92 -5.81 18.12 -13.11
CA LYS A 92 -5.26 17.04 -13.95
C LYS A 92 -4.10 16.33 -13.27
N LEU A 93 -3.13 17.09 -12.74
CA LEU A 93 -2.00 16.52 -12.01
C LEU A 93 -2.46 15.77 -10.75
N ARG A 94 -3.39 16.34 -9.97
CA ARG A 94 -3.97 15.70 -8.78
C ARG A 94 -4.61 14.36 -9.13
N THR A 95 -5.33 14.31 -10.25
CA THR A 95 -5.96 13.09 -10.76
C THR A 95 -4.91 12.05 -11.18
N ALA A 96 -3.88 12.45 -11.92
CA ALA A 96 -2.79 11.56 -12.34
C ALA A 96 -1.97 11.03 -11.16
N ILE A 97 -1.76 11.82 -10.12
CA ILE A 97 -1.11 11.38 -8.88
C ILE A 97 -2.01 10.37 -8.16
N ARG A 98 -3.32 10.60 -8.11
CA ARG A 98 -4.29 9.73 -7.43
C ARG A 98 -4.48 8.38 -8.12
N SER A 99 -4.40 8.32 -9.46
CA SER A 99 -4.43 7.04 -10.18
C SER A 99 -3.22 6.16 -9.87
N ILE A 100 -2.04 6.78 -9.67
CA ILE A 100 -0.83 6.08 -9.26
C ILE A 100 -0.89 5.71 -7.78
N ASN A 101 -1.16 6.66 -6.88
CA ASN A 101 -1.16 6.46 -5.43
C ASN A 101 -2.49 6.93 -4.79
N GLY A 102 -3.37 5.96 -4.55
CA GLY A 102 -4.65 6.16 -3.91
C GLY A 102 -4.59 6.40 -2.39
N LEU A 103 -3.45 6.13 -1.73
CA LEU A 103 -3.33 6.17 -0.26
C LEU A 103 -2.60 7.40 0.29
N GLY A 104 -1.64 7.95 -0.47
CA GLY A 104 -0.77 9.03 -0.02
C GLY A 104 -1.54 10.31 0.32
N LYS A 105 -1.16 11.04 1.36
CA LYS A 105 -1.76 12.35 1.64
C LYS A 105 -1.20 13.36 0.65
N ILE A 106 -2.06 14.07 -0.08
CA ILE A 106 -1.63 15.14 -0.99
C ILE A 106 -1.66 16.47 -0.24
N LEU A 107 -0.57 17.21 -0.30
CA LEU A 107 -0.41 18.55 0.24
C LEU A 107 -0.06 19.52 -0.89
N GLU A 108 -0.88 20.54 -1.09
CA GLU A 108 -0.63 21.58 -2.09
C GLU A 108 0.11 22.76 -1.45
N THR A 109 1.20 23.20 -2.06
CA THR A 109 2.11 24.18 -1.47
C THR A 109 2.67 25.16 -2.50
N GLN A 110 3.07 26.32 -1.97
CA GLN A 110 3.84 27.32 -2.70
C GLN A 110 5.21 27.44 -2.03
N ARG A 111 6.29 27.39 -2.81
CA ARG A 111 7.68 27.43 -2.33
C ARG A 111 8.00 26.37 -1.27
N SER A 112 7.37 25.20 -1.37
CA SER A 112 7.49 24.06 -0.45
C SER A 112 7.20 24.43 1.01
N ARG A 113 6.36 25.44 1.25
CA ARG A 113 5.97 25.82 2.61
C ARG A 113 4.93 24.83 3.12
N VAL A 114 5.34 24.02 4.08
CA VAL A 114 4.51 22.99 4.73
C VAL A 114 4.77 23.01 6.23
N HIS A 115 3.72 22.77 7.02
CA HIS A 115 3.86 22.63 8.46
C HIS A 115 4.59 21.31 8.79
N LEU A 116 5.65 21.35 9.60
CA LEU A 116 6.50 20.17 9.88
C LEU A 116 5.71 18.98 10.43
N ALA A 117 4.70 19.22 11.28
CA ALA A 117 3.82 18.17 11.78
C ALA A 117 2.98 17.44 10.70
N ASN A 118 3.00 17.90 9.45
CA ASN A 118 2.36 17.20 8.33
C ASN A 118 3.32 16.29 7.54
N VAL A 119 4.63 16.37 7.80
CA VAL A 119 5.68 15.67 7.04
C VAL A 119 6.64 14.88 7.93
N LEU A 120 6.73 15.21 9.22
CA LEU A 120 7.47 14.44 10.21
C LEU A 120 6.48 13.77 11.17
N ASP A 121 6.94 12.71 11.83
CA ASP A 121 6.17 11.96 12.82
C ASP A 121 4.91 11.32 12.20
N LEU A 122 5.09 10.76 11.02
CA LEU A 122 4.03 10.18 10.22
C LEU A 122 3.59 8.82 10.73
N HIS A 123 4.51 8.07 11.37
CA HIS A 123 4.30 6.70 11.81
C HIS A 123 3.71 5.85 10.67
N ALA A 124 4.18 6.09 9.44
CA ALA A 124 3.56 5.54 8.25
C ALA A 124 3.77 4.03 8.13
N PHE A 125 4.74 3.50 8.85
CA PHE A 125 5.11 2.09 8.90
C PHE A 125 4.81 1.45 10.26
N ASP A 126 4.12 2.15 11.17
CA ASP A 126 3.74 1.60 12.47
C ASP A 126 2.39 0.87 12.42
N SER A 127 2.29 -0.27 13.13
CA SER A 127 1.04 -0.99 13.40
C SER A 127 -0.03 -0.19 14.14
N LEU A 128 0.37 0.90 14.83
CA LEU A 128 -0.55 1.80 15.54
C LEU A 128 -1.49 2.56 14.60
N SER A 129 -1.17 2.58 13.31
CA SER A 129 -1.92 3.31 12.28
C SER A 129 -3.24 2.64 11.84
N GLY A 130 -3.66 1.52 12.45
CA GLY A 130 -4.86 0.74 12.06
C GLY A 130 -6.12 1.58 11.82
N VAL A 131 -6.42 2.56 12.69
CA VAL A 131 -7.59 3.44 12.51
C VAL A 131 -7.43 4.36 11.29
N SER A 132 -6.22 4.92 11.13
CA SER A 132 -5.88 5.81 10.01
C SER A 132 -5.94 5.04 8.68
N LEU A 133 -5.39 3.82 8.66
CA LEU A 133 -5.44 2.95 7.51
C LEU A 133 -6.88 2.53 7.19
N GLN A 134 -7.69 2.14 8.17
CA GLN A 134 -9.10 1.79 7.93
C GLN A 134 -9.88 2.93 7.28
N LYS A 135 -9.68 4.18 7.75
CA LYS A 135 -10.29 5.37 7.14
C LYS A 135 -9.80 5.61 5.72
N LYS A 136 -8.49 5.48 5.48
CA LYS A 136 -7.91 5.62 4.13
C LYS A 136 -8.47 4.58 3.18
N LEU A 137 -8.52 3.31 3.60
CA LEU A 137 -9.05 2.18 2.83
C LEU A 137 -10.53 2.35 2.46
N GLN A 138 -11.34 2.96 3.30
CA GLN A 138 -12.75 3.26 3.00
C GLN A 138 -12.93 4.33 1.91
N HIS A 139 -11.93 5.19 1.71
CA HIS A 139 -12.02 6.36 0.84
C HIS A 139 -11.06 6.32 -0.34
N VAL A 140 -10.39 5.19 -0.59
CA VAL A 140 -9.55 5.05 -1.80
C VAL A 140 -10.48 5.15 -3.02
N PRO A 141 -10.38 6.20 -3.84
CA PRO A 141 -11.21 6.33 -5.02
C PRO A 141 -10.90 5.17 -5.96
N THR A 142 -11.93 4.45 -6.42
CA THR A 142 -11.81 3.62 -7.63
C THR A 142 -11.71 4.55 -8.82
N THR A 143 -10.54 5.16 -9.01
CA THR A 143 -10.23 5.88 -10.23
C THR A 143 -10.02 4.85 -11.33
N GLN A 144 -10.79 4.93 -12.41
CA GLN A 144 -10.43 4.22 -13.63
C GLN A 144 -9.10 4.79 -14.13
N PRO A 145 -8.15 3.96 -14.61
CA PRO A 145 -6.96 4.48 -15.25
C PRO A 145 -7.40 5.32 -16.46
N HIS A 146 -7.26 6.64 -16.37
CA HIS A 146 -7.56 7.57 -17.45
C HIS A 146 -6.38 7.70 -18.45
N LEU A 147 -5.26 7.05 -18.13
CA LEU A 147 -4.01 7.09 -18.87
C LEU A 147 -3.47 5.66 -18.98
N ASP A 148 -2.67 5.41 -20.02
CA ASP A 148 -1.85 4.19 -20.16
C ASP A 148 -0.68 4.24 -19.15
N GLN A 149 -1.04 4.34 -17.87
CA GLN A 149 -0.08 4.46 -16.80
C GLN A 149 0.43 3.07 -16.44
N SER A 150 1.75 2.93 -16.53
CA SER A 150 2.44 1.71 -16.14
C SER A 150 2.19 1.33 -14.67
N ILE A 151 1.94 2.28 -13.76
CA ILE A 151 1.66 2.02 -12.35
C ILE A 151 0.26 2.51 -11.96
N ILE A 152 -0.50 1.64 -11.29
CA ILE A 152 -1.85 1.92 -10.80
C ILE A 152 -2.04 1.46 -9.35
N THR A 153 -3.03 2.03 -8.67
CA THR A 153 -3.54 1.53 -7.40
C THR A 153 -4.72 0.57 -7.61
N VAL A 154 -4.62 -0.65 -7.09
CA VAL A 154 -5.70 -1.65 -7.03
C VAL A 154 -6.12 -1.86 -5.58
N THR A 155 -7.43 -1.84 -5.33
CA THR A 155 -8.01 -2.13 -4.01
C THR A 155 -9.08 -3.21 -4.14
N PHE A 156 -9.07 -4.17 -3.22
CA PHE A 156 -10.12 -5.18 -3.11
C PHE A 156 -10.45 -5.52 -1.66
N GLU A 157 -11.69 -5.97 -1.45
CA GLU A 157 -12.20 -6.41 -0.16
C GLU A 157 -12.70 -7.86 -0.26
N VAL A 158 -12.43 -8.65 0.78
CA VAL A 158 -12.87 -10.05 0.90
C VAL A 158 -13.34 -10.31 2.32
N GLN A 159 -14.57 -10.79 2.47
CA GLN A 159 -15.14 -11.14 3.77
C GLN A 159 -14.62 -12.47 4.28
N GLY A 160 -14.47 -12.58 5.61
CA GLY A 160 -14.07 -13.80 6.31
C GLY A 160 -12.67 -13.74 6.92
N ASN A 161 -12.18 -14.89 7.37
CA ASN A 161 -10.85 -15.03 7.97
C ASN A 161 -9.83 -15.58 6.98
N ALA A 162 -8.67 -14.96 6.93
CA ALA A 162 -7.48 -15.43 6.25
C ALA A 162 -6.71 -16.42 7.14
N LYS A 163 -6.13 -17.44 6.50
CA LYS A 163 -5.11 -18.30 7.11
C LYS A 163 -3.76 -17.59 6.99
N GLU A 164 -3.09 -17.36 8.11
CA GLU A 164 -1.83 -16.61 8.16
C GLU A 164 -0.74 -17.21 7.27
N GLU A 165 -0.53 -18.53 7.34
CA GLU A 165 0.43 -19.23 6.48
C GLU A 165 0.12 -19.06 4.99
N SER A 166 -1.15 -19.16 4.62
CA SER A 166 -1.58 -19.01 3.23
C SER A 166 -1.48 -17.57 2.74
N LEU A 167 -1.72 -16.60 3.62
CA LEU A 167 -1.50 -15.18 3.33
C LEU A 167 -0.02 -14.90 3.07
N ASN A 168 0.88 -15.44 3.89
CA ASN A 168 2.32 -15.29 3.70
C ASN A 168 2.76 -15.86 2.34
N VAL A 169 2.32 -17.07 1.99
CA VAL A 169 2.61 -17.68 0.69
C VAL A 169 2.04 -16.85 -0.47
N PHE A 170 0.83 -16.30 -0.32
CA PHE A 170 0.24 -15.41 -1.32
C PHE A 170 1.09 -14.15 -1.54
N ILE A 171 1.52 -13.49 -0.46
CA ILE A 171 2.35 -12.28 -0.54
C ILE A 171 3.72 -12.61 -1.15
N GLN A 172 4.35 -13.71 -0.73
CA GLN A 172 5.64 -14.15 -1.27
C GLN A 172 5.58 -14.43 -2.77
N ASN A 173 4.53 -15.12 -3.24
CA ASN A 173 4.34 -15.35 -4.68
C ASN A 173 4.19 -14.04 -5.47
N LEU A 174 3.53 -13.06 -4.86
CA LEU A 174 3.27 -11.77 -5.49
C LEU A 174 4.50 -10.85 -5.50
N LEU A 175 5.26 -10.81 -4.41
CA LEU A 175 6.41 -9.91 -4.25
C LEU A 175 7.74 -10.52 -4.74
N TRP A 176 8.01 -11.80 -4.43
CA TRP A 176 9.31 -12.45 -4.71
C TRP A 176 9.30 -13.22 -6.03
N GLU A 177 8.37 -14.16 -6.17
CA GLU A 177 8.34 -15.06 -7.33
C GLU A 177 7.86 -14.34 -8.59
N ARG A 178 7.10 -13.24 -8.42
CA ARG A 178 6.52 -12.42 -9.49
C ARG A 178 5.81 -13.27 -10.55
N ASN A 179 5.19 -14.36 -10.12
CA ASN A 179 4.63 -15.38 -11.01
C ASN A 179 3.15 -15.16 -11.35
N VAL A 180 2.52 -14.14 -10.74
CA VAL A 180 1.12 -13.78 -10.99
C VAL A 180 1.03 -12.96 -12.27
N ARG A 181 0.18 -13.41 -13.20
CA ARG A 181 -0.04 -12.75 -14.49
C ARG A 181 -1.42 -12.15 -14.60
N ASN A 182 -1.52 -11.04 -15.32
CA ASN A 182 -2.81 -10.42 -15.63
C ASN A 182 -3.50 -11.12 -16.81
N LYS A 183 -4.71 -10.66 -17.15
CA LYS A 183 -5.51 -11.18 -18.27
C LYS A 183 -4.81 -11.09 -19.64
N ASP A 184 -3.86 -10.17 -19.78
CA ASP A 184 -3.09 -9.91 -21.00
C ASP A 184 -1.73 -10.66 -20.99
N ASP A 185 -1.57 -11.65 -20.09
CA ASP A 185 -0.39 -12.48 -19.89
C ASP A 185 0.89 -11.74 -19.43
N ASN A 186 0.75 -10.51 -18.95
CA ASN A 186 1.87 -9.75 -18.39
C ASN A 186 2.05 -10.05 -16.89
N TYR A 187 3.30 -10.13 -16.43
CA TYR A 187 3.60 -10.25 -15.01
C TYR A 187 3.14 -9.01 -14.24
N MET A 188 2.49 -9.24 -13.11
CA MET A 188 2.14 -8.21 -12.14
C MET A 188 3.36 -7.89 -11.29
N GLU A 189 3.68 -6.61 -11.17
CA GLU A 189 4.79 -6.14 -10.34
C GLU A 189 4.26 -5.21 -9.26
N VAL A 190 4.35 -5.63 -8.00
CA VAL A 190 3.90 -4.82 -6.86
C VAL A 190 5.07 -4.00 -6.33
N ILE A 191 4.83 -2.71 -6.14
CA ILE A 191 5.79 -1.74 -5.59
C ILE A 191 5.49 -1.47 -4.12
N ARG A 192 4.21 -1.37 -3.78
CA ARG A 192 3.74 -1.13 -2.41
C ARG A 192 2.51 -1.97 -2.12
N LEU A 193 2.49 -2.58 -0.95
CA LEU A 193 1.37 -3.32 -0.41
C LEU A 193 0.99 -2.70 0.94
N LYS A 194 -0.29 -2.41 1.16
CA LYS A 194 -0.83 -2.11 2.48
C LYS A 194 -2.21 -2.75 2.62
N GLY A 195 -2.55 -3.23 3.80
CA GLY A 195 -3.86 -3.80 4.03
C GLY A 195 -4.17 -4.03 5.50
N LEU A 196 -5.45 -4.21 5.77
CA LEU A 196 -5.96 -4.70 7.03
C LEU A 196 -6.60 -6.06 6.76
N VAL A 197 -6.08 -7.09 7.41
CA VAL A 197 -6.53 -8.47 7.24
C VAL A 197 -7.05 -9.03 8.56
N SER A 198 -8.03 -9.91 8.43
CA SER A 198 -8.56 -10.69 9.54
C SER A 198 -7.89 -12.05 9.54
N ILE A 199 -7.06 -12.31 10.54
CA ILE A 199 -6.41 -13.61 10.69
C ILE A 199 -7.26 -14.51 11.59
N LYS A 200 -7.37 -15.78 11.20
CA LYS A 200 -8.05 -16.80 12.00
C LYS A 200 -7.48 -16.87 13.42
N ASP A 201 -8.36 -17.07 14.40
CA ASP A 201 -8.01 -17.19 15.83
C ASP A 201 -7.35 -15.95 16.46
N LYS A 202 -7.15 -14.87 15.69
CA LYS A 202 -6.73 -13.56 16.20
C LYS A 202 -7.95 -12.65 16.39
N PRO A 203 -8.17 -12.09 17.59
CA PRO A 203 -9.27 -11.13 17.81
C PRO A 203 -8.93 -9.73 17.26
N LYS A 204 -7.64 -9.43 17.11
CA LYS A 204 -7.13 -8.15 16.62
C LYS A 204 -7.05 -8.09 15.10
N GLN A 205 -7.18 -6.89 14.55
CA GLN A 205 -6.87 -6.62 13.16
C GLN A 205 -5.36 -6.72 12.95
N VAL A 206 -4.94 -7.28 11.83
CA VAL A 206 -3.53 -7.37 11.45
C VAL A 206 -3.29 -6.43 10.27
N ILE A 207 -2.27 -5.58 10.38
CA ILE A 207 -1.78 -4.79 9.26
C ILE A 207 -0.83 -5.66 8.47
N VAL A 208 -1.04 -5.71 7.16
CA VAL A 208 -0.05 -6.17 6.20
C VAL A 208 0.53 -4.94 5.52
N GLN A 209 1.86 -4.86 5.45
CA GLN A 209 2.55 -3.79 4.73
C GLN A 209 3.79 -4.33 4.05
N GLY A 210 4.07 -3.83 2.85
CA GLY A 210 5.24 -4.25 2.08
C GLY A 210 5.72 -3.18 1.12
N VAL A 211 7.03 -3.17 0.92
CA VAL A 211 7.76 -2.29 -0.01
C VAL A 211 8.74 -3.17 -0.78
N HIS A 212 8.60 -3.18 -2.11
CA HIS A 212 9.32 -4.10 -2.99
C HIS A 212 9.15 -5.56 -2.55
N GLU A 213 10.23 -6.19 -2.12
CA GLU A 213 10.29 -7.59 -1.70
C GLU A 213 10.13 -7.76 -0.19
N LEU A 214 10.20 -6.69 0.60
CA LEU A 214 10.02 -6.82 2.05
C LEU A 214 8.56 -6.62 2.43
N TYR A 215 8.08 -7.43 3.36
CA TYR A 215 6.76 -7.28 3.95
C TYR A 215 6.76 -7.72 5.40
N ASP A 216 5.77 -7.23 6.14
CA ASP A 216 5.55 -7.54 7.54
C ASP A 216 4.06 -7.63 7.87
N LEU A 217 3.74 -8.41 8.91
CA LEU A 217 2.41 -8.60 9.46
C LEU A 217 2.43 -8.29 10.96
N GLU A 218 1.80 -7.18 11.33
CA GLU A 218 1.74 -6.74 12.73
C GLU A 218 0.30 -6.66 13.25
N GLU A 219 0.08 -7.15 14.47
CA GLU A 219 -1.20 -6.98 15.16
C GLU A 219 -1.40 -5.52 15.59
N THR A 220 -2.54 -4.95 15.22
CA THR A 220 -2.93 -3.61 15.67
C THR A 220 -3.52 -3.66 17.09
N PRO A 221 -3.59 -2.53 17.80
CA PRO A 221 -4.32 -2.44 19.05
C PRO A 221 -5.85 -2.60 18.88
N LEU A 222 -6.37 -2.59 17.65
CA LEU A 222 -7.81 -2.66 17.37
C LEU A 222 -8.28 -4.11 17.30
N SER A 223 -9.34 -4.40 18.04
CA SER A 223 -10.07 -5.67 17.90
C SER A 223 -11.14 -5.57 16.83
N TRP A 224 -11.42 -6.69 16.16
CA TRP A 224 -12.64 -6.80 15.36
C TRP A 224 -13.85 -6.66 16.29
N ASN A 225 -14.83 -5.85 15.91
CA ASN A 225 -16.09 -5.79 16.66
C ASN A 225 -16.83 -7.13 16.47
N ASN A 226 -17.32 -7.71 17.56
CA ASN A 226 -18.00 -9.02 17.55
C ASN A 226 -19.24 -9.05 16.64
N ASP A 227 -19.87 -7.89 16.40
CA ASP A 227 -21.10 -7.76 15.60
C ASP A 227 -20.85 -7.41 14.12
N THR A 228 -19.59 -7.24 13.68
CA THR A 228 -19.27 -6.89 12.29
C THR A 228 -18.61 -8.05 11.57
N GLU A 229 -19.08 -8.34 10.36
CA GLU A 229 -18.40 -9.28 9.46
C GLU A 229 -16.96 -8.83 9.23
N ARG A 230 -16.02 -9.69 9.62
CA ARG A 230 -14.59 -9.40 9.45
C ARG A 230 -14.28 -9.30 7.97
N THR A 231 -13.63 -8.21 7.57
CA THR A 231 -13.41 -7.88 6.16
C THR A 231 -11.94 -7.58 5.92
N ASN A 232 -11.30 -8.39 5.09
CA ASN A 232 -9.95 -8.17 4.60
C ASN A 232 -9.98 -7.07 3.54
N ARG A 233 -9.08 -6.10 3.65
CA ARG A 233 -8.96 -4.97 2.72
C ARG A 233 -7.50 -4.82 2.34
N LEU A 234 -7.19 -5.00 1.06
CA LEU A 234 -5.83 -4.84 0.55
C LEU A 234 -5.78 -3.76 -0.51
N VAL A 235 -4.69 -3.00 -0.48
CA VAL A 235 -4.32 -2.00 -1.49
C VAL A 235 -2.93 -2.33 -1.99
N LEU A 236 -2.84 -2.46 -3.29
CA LEU A 236 -1.61 -2.76 -4.01
C LEU A 236 -1.37 -1.62 -4.99
N ILE A 237 -0.15 -1.12 -5.00
CA ILE A 237 0.32 -0.14 -5.97
C ILE A 237 1.40 -0.82 -6.78
N GLY A 238 1.26 -0.81 -8.11
CA GLY A 238 2.15 -1.57 -8.95
C GLY A 238 1.75 -1.54 -10.42
N ARG A 239 2.50 -2.30 -11.22
CA ARG A 239 2.36 -2.38 -12.67
C ARG A 239 1.62 -3.64 -13.10
N ASN A 240 0.83 -3.48 -14.16
CA ASN A 240 0.03 -4.55 -14.79
C ASN A 240 -0.97 -5.22 -13.83
N LEU A 241 -1.29 -4.59 -12.69
CA LEU A 241 -2.13 -5.21 -11.66
C LEU A 241 -3.55 -5.48 -12.20
N ASP A 242 -4.08 -6.66 -11.92
CA ASP A 242 -5.47 -7.00 -12.23
C ASP A 242 -6.24 -7.30 -10.94
N LYS A 243 -7.21 -6.43 -10.65
CA LYS A 243 -8.02 -6.51 -9.45
C LYS A 243 -8.76 -7.82 -9.31
N GLU A 244 -9.39 -8.32 -10.38
CA GLU A 244 -10.25 -9.49 -10.28
C GLU A 244 -9.41 -10.76 -10.12
N ILE A 245 -8.28 -10.87 -10.83
CA ILE A 245 -7.35 -11.99 -10.66
C ILE A 245 -6.76 -12.00 -9.24
N LEU A 246 -6.29 -10.85 -8.74
CA LEU A 246 -5.75 -10.74 -7.37
C LEU A 246 -6.80 -11.12 -6.32
N ARG A 247 -8.03 -10.62 -6.47
CA ARG A 247 -9.14 -10.93 -5.56
C ARG A 247 -9.50 -12.41 -5.59
N GLN A 248 -9.61 -13.02 -6.78
CA GLN A 248 -9.92 -14.44 -6.92
C GLN A 248 -8.81 -15.32 -6.36
N LEU A 249 -7.55 -14.98 -6.63
CA LEU A 249 -6.39 -15.70 -6.09
C LEU A 249 -6.38 -15.63 -4.56
N PHE A 250 -6.64 -14.45 -3.99
CA PHE A 250 -6.76 -14.28 -2.53
C PHE A 250 -7.88 -15.16 -1.96
N ILE A 251 -9.08 -15.15 -2.56
CA ILE A 251 -10.20 -15.99 -2.12
C ILE A 251 -9.85 -17.49 -2.21
N ALA A 252 -9.23 -17.91 -3.30
CA ALA A 252 -8.93 -19.32 -3.55
C ALA A 252 -7.83 -19.89 -2.64
N THR A 253 -6.85 -19.06 -2.28
CA THR A 253 -5.63 -19.52 -1.60
C THR A 253 -5.56 -19.12 -0.13
N VAL A 254 -6.04 -17.91 0.21
CA VAL A 254 -5.84 -17.31 1.53
C VAL A 254 -7.03 -17.54 2.46
N MET A 255 -8.25 -17.51 1.93
CA MET A 255 -9.46 -17.57 2.73
C MET A 255 -9.72 -18.95 3.31
N GLU A 256 -10.28 -18.97 4.51
CA GLU A 256 -10.83 -20.20 5.06
C GLU A 256 -12.07 -20.63 4.27
N THR A 257 -12.01 -21.82 3.66
CA THR A 257 -13.19 -22.49 3.15
C THR A 257 -13.95 -23.05 4.34
N GLU A 258 -15.05 -22.41 4.74
CA GLU A 258 -15.99 -23.02 5.66
C GLU A 258 -16.51 -24.32 5.04
N LYS A 259 -16.12 -25.47 5.60
CA LYS A 259 -16.87 -26.71 5.40
C LYS A 259 -18.25 -26.47 6.00
N ARG A 260 -19.24 -26.16 5.16
CA ARG A 260 -20.67 -26.25 5.51
C ARG A 260 -20.97 -27.68 5.97
N TRP A 261 -20.82 -27.96 7.25
CA TRP A 261 -21.33 -29.18 7.85
C TRP A 261 -22.81 -28.96 8.11
N THR A 262 -23.66 -29.28 7.14
CA THR A 262 -25.09 -29.49 7.43
C THR A 262 -25.25 -30.86 8.07
N THR A 263 -25.06 -30.90 9.38
CA THR A 263 -25.54 -31.97 10.26
C THR A 263 -27.05 -31.87 10.31
N HIS A 264 -27.77 -32.78 9.63
CA HIS A 264 -29.11 -33.18 10.07
C HIS A 264 -29.12 -34.69 10.23
N PHE A 265 -28.90 -35.09 11.48
CA PHE A 265 -29.33 -36.35 12.04
C PHE A 265 -30.84 -36.54 11.79
N LYS A 266 -31.22 -37.70 11.26
CA LYS A 266 -32.49 -38.37 11.55
C LYS A 266 -32.23 -39.86 11.64
N GLU A 267 -31.81 -40.30 12.82
CA GLU A 267 -32.20 -41.60 13.34
C GLU A 267 -33.49 -41.43 14.14
N ASP A 268 -34.21 -42.55 14.27
CA ASP A 268 -35.47 -42.77 14.99
C ASP A 268 -36.78 -42.56 14.21
N GLN A 269 -37.21 -43.64 13.55
CA GLN A 269 -38.57 -44.14 13.77
C GLN A 269 -38.62 -45.68 13.63
N VAL A 270 -38.81 -46.33 14.78
CA VAL A 270 -39.09 -47.76 14.97
C VAL A 270 -40.61 -47.99 14.90
N CYS A 271 -41.01 -48.93 14.03
CA CYS A 271 -42.18 -49.85 14.06
C CYS A 271 -43.61 -49.27 14.14
N PRO A 272 -44.61 -50.05 13.69
CA PRO A 272 -45.02 -51.32 14.32
C PRO A 272 -44.47 -52.59 13.66
#